data_AF-A0A8K0S9S1-F1
#
_entry.id   AF-A0A8K0S9S1-F1
#
_cell.length_a   1.000
_cell.length_b   1.000
_cell.length_c   1.000
_cell.angle_alpha   90.00
_cell.angle_beta   90.00
_cell.angle_gamma   90.00
#
_symmetry.space_group_name_H-M   'P 1'
#
loop_
_entity.id
_entity.type
_entity.pdbx_description
1 polymer ?
#
loop_
_entity_poly.entity_id
_entity_poly.type
_entity_poly.pdbx_seq_one_letter_code
_entity_poly.pdbx_strand_id
1 'polypeptide(L)'
;MANGTIPNKKFRAIIIGSGVTGLIAAHTFHKAGINYDVYEKWQEAAPPLGASISVFPHCLRVLKQLGIAEEVLKLSTPFTDGASNRGPNGKLIMNVDLWGFFRENHGADVLLLERRALLDVLYQTLPDKAKVHFNKKVVRTTETRDSVEVFFADGTSEKGDIIVGADGVHSVVREAMWDYANSVSPGLITVEEKKSIMTNWTCLFGYGPGIPNQRNELSVTSFDGQRCFLVATQPDKTFFFVFWKPVKPWSRYARPKYTAADAETAAASVAELPVNETMVFAELWKKRYRAQLADIEEGVLSRWHFSRHVLVGDAAHKVTPNMALGGNLGMESVFVLVNRLRQALVDSANEGKVNGLSTLQLKTVFEQYQAQQHPRAMAILNISSAVSNAQAWATPWIKFSSMYIAPHADPRAITNVLGEIVRRGSVLDFLPLDHDWIKGKLPWENGVEDAYRAAVSVAKSNDASPYAISPRPPTVLLPQSFKLAVGMLQAYMSYCRALVTEHRRPTGNGVVV
;
A
#
# COMPACT_ATOMS: atom_id res chain seq x y z
N MET A 1 6.30 -18.72 -23.57
CA MET A 1 5.72 -17.40 -23.89
C MET A 1 6.80 -16.58 -24.57
N ALA A 2 6.47 -15.85 -25.64
CA ALA A 2 7.46 -15.34 -26.59
C ALA A 2 8.41 -14.30 -25.99
N ASN A 3 9.72 -14.53 -26.12
CA ASN A 3 10.80 -13.55 -25.93
C ASN A 3 10.74 -12.47 -27.03
N GLY A 4 9.60 -11.79 -27.18
CA GLY A 4 9.46 -10.65 -28.08
C GLY A 4 10.30 -9.50 -27.56
N THR A 5 11.22 -9.00 -28.39
CA THR A 5 11.98 -7.77 -28.13
C THR A 5 11.12 -6.58 -28.54
N ILE A 6 11.11 -5.50 -27.75
CA ILE A 6 10.44 -4.25 -28.16
C ILE A 6 11.34 -3.60 -29.21
N PRO A 7 10.99 -3.64 -30.50
CA PRO A 7 11.77 -3.01 -31.55
C PRO A 7 11.36 -1.55 -31.54
N ASN A 8 12.10 -0.70 -30.80
CA ASN A 8 12.32 0.74 -31.04
C ASN A 8 12.30 1.60 -29.75
N LYS A 9 13.28 2.52 -29.65
CA LYS A 9 13.54 3.46 -28.53
C LYS A 9 12.53 4.64 -28.43
N LYS A 10 11.45 4.67 -29.21
CA LYS A 10 10.57 5.84 -29.30
C LYS A 10 9.61 6.00 -28.11
N PHE A 11 9.00 4.90 -27.62
CA PHE A 11 8.05 5.01 -26.51
C PHE A 11 8.77 5.32 -25.20
N ARG A 12 8.48 6.48 -24.61
CA ARG A 12 9.10 7.00 -23.38
C ARG A 12 8.05 7.26 -22.30
N ALA A 13 8.23 6.65 -21.14
CA ALA A 13 7.46 6.97 -19.94
C ALA A 13 8.17 8.02 -19.07
N ILE A 14 7.43 9.06 -18.67
CA ILE A 14 7.89 10.02 -17.66
C ILE A 14 7.35 9.56 -16.30
N ILE A 15 8.25 9.14 -15.40
CA ILE A 15 7.90 8.69 -14.05
C ILE A 15 8.13 9.86 -13.08
N ILE A 16 7.09 10.28 -12.36
CA ILE A 16 7.19 11.39 -11.40
C ILE A 16 7.30 10.82 -9.98
N GLY A 17 8.40 11.14 -9.29
CA GLY A 17 8.75 10.68 -7.95
C GLY A 17 9.72 9.51 -7.97
N SER A 18 10.82 9.60 -7.19
CA SER A 18 11.80 8.53 -6.97
C SER A 18 11.66 7.89 -5.58
N GLY A 19 10.42 7.80 -5.06
CA GLY A 19 10.12 6.96 -3.89
C GLY A 19 10.25 5.47 -4.21
N VAL A 20 9.85 4.61 -3.25
CA VAL A 20 9.94 3.14 -3.42
C VAL A 20 9.23 2.69 -4.71
N THR A 21 7.99 3.15 -4.92
CA THR A 21 7.22 2.86 -6.14
C THR A 21 7.91 3.35 -7.42
N GLY A 22 8.48 4.56 -7.41
CA GLY A 22 9.11 5.16 -8.58
C GLY A 22 10.44 4.49 -8.97
N LEU A 23 11.29 4.15 -7.99
CA LEU A 23 12.53 3.42 -8.26
C LEU A 23 12.26 1.97 -8.66
N ILE A 24 11.24 1.33 -8.10
CA ILE A 24 10.80 0.00 -8.55
C ILE A 24 10.26 0.07 -9.98
N ALA A 25 9.55 1.13 -10.35
CA ALA A 25 9.17 1.40 -11.73
C ALA A 25 10.42 1.54 -12.62
N ALA A 26 11.42 2.32 -12.24
CA ALA A 26 12.67 2.44 -13.00
C ALA A 26 13.31 1.07 -13.30
N HIS A 27 13.46 0.21 -12.28
CA HIS A 27 13.98 -1.16 -12.45
C HIS A 27 13.12 -2.01 -13.38
N THR A 28 11.79 -1.94 -13.21
CA THR A 28 10.85 -2.78 -13.97
C THR A 28 10.75 -2.33 -15.43
N PHE A 29 10.70 -1.02 -15.69
CA PHE A 29 10.75 -0.45 -17.03
C PHE A 29 12.09 -0.78 -17.73
N HIS A 30 13.21 -0.68 -17.01
CA HIS A 30 14.52 -1.06 -17.52
C HIS A 30 14.55 -2.53 -17.97
N LYS A 31 14.12 -3.46 -17.10
CA LYS A 31 14.06 -4.88 -17.41
C LYS A 31 13.06 -5.21 -18.52
N ALA A 32 11.98 -4.44 -18.64
CA ALA A 32 11.00 -4.59 -19.72
C ALA A 32 11.51 -4.06 -21.07
N GLY A 33 12.62 -3.31 -21.10
CA GLY A 33 13.13 -2.66 -22.31
C GLY A 33 12.32 -1.42 -22.73
N ILE A 34 11.54 -0.83 -21.82
CA ILE A 34 10.73 0.36 -22.08
C ILE A 34 11.56 1.59 -21.70
N ASN A 35 11.69 2.57 -22.59
CA ASN A 35 12.45 3.79 -22.29
C ASN A 35 11.70 4.63 -21.24
N TYR A 36 12.45 5.20 -20.30
CA TYR A 36 11.90 5.99 -19.21
C TYR A 36 12.88 7.05 -18.73
N ASP A 37 12.34 8.02 -17.99
CA ASP A 37 13.09 8.93 -17.13
C ASP A 37 12.28 9.18 -15.84
N VAL A 38 12.97 9.24 -14.71
CA VAL A 38 12.40 9.50 -13.38
C VAL A 38 12.74 10.93 -12.96
N TYR A 39 11.75 11.67 -12.48
CA TYR A 39 11.94 13.05 -12.01
C TYR A 39 11.58 13.16 -10.53
N GLU A 40 12.51 13.62 -9.72
CA GLU A 40 12.38 13.76 -8.27
C GLU A 40 12.55 15.22 -7.84
N LYS A 41 11.69 15.69 -6.94
CA LYS A 41 11.73 17.06 -6.41
C LYS A 41 12.87 17.28 -5.42
N TRP A 42 13.30 16.23 -4.72
CA TRP A 42 14.43 16.27 -3.80
C TRP A 42 15.78 16.26 -4.53
N GLN A 43 16.83 16.63 -3.81
CA GLN A 43 18.21 16.67 -4.31
C GLN A 43 18.88 15.29 -4.40
N GLU A 44 18.29 14.26 -3.77
CA GLU A 44 18.83 12.90 -3.68
C GLU A 44 17.70 11.87 -3.66
N ALA A 45 18.00 10.61 -4.03
CA ALA A 45 17.01 9.53 -4.14
C ALA A 45 16.48 9.03 -2.79
N ALA A 46 17.31 9.09 -1.76
CA ALA A 46 17.00 8.60 -0.42
C ALA A 46 17.06 9.75 0.59
N PRO A 47 16.16 10.75 0.46
CA PRO A 47 16.09 11.82 1.44
C PRO A 47 15.81 11.17 2.80
N PRO A 48 16.35 11.72 3.90
CA PRO A 48 16.13 11.15 5.21
C PRO A 48 14.67 11.48 5.57
N LEU A 49 13.73 10.61 5.20
CA LEU A 49 12.29 10.78 5.37
C LEU A 49 11.65 9.39 5.54
N GLY A 50 10.70 9.28 6.48
CA GLY A 50 10.08 8.01 6.87
C GLY A 50 10.85 7.28 7.98
N ALA A 51 10.28 6.17 8.45
CA ALA A 51 10.89 5.29 9.45
C ALA A 51 11.31 3.97 8.79
N SER A 52 10.47 2.94 8.89
CA SER A 52 10.71 1.62 8.32
C SER A 52 9.75 1.27 7.19
N ILE A 53 10.07 0.18 6.49
CA ILE A 53 9.22 -0.52 5.54
C ILE A 53 9.40 -2.02 5.74
N SER A 54 8.37 -2.80 5.48
CA SER A 54 8.47 -4.25 5.42
C SER A 54 8.35 -4.76 4.00
N VAL A 55 9.16 -5.75 3.63
CA VAL A 55 9.08 -6.46 2.35
C VAL A 55 8.52 -7.85 2.61
N PHE A 56 7.38 -8.15 1.99
CA PHE A 56 6.72 -9.44 2.14
C PHE A 56 7.22 -10.44 1.09
N PRO A 57 7.08 -11.76 1.33
CA PRO A 57 7.59 -12.81 0.44
C PRO A 57 7.20 -12.65 -1.04
N HIS A 58 5.98 -12.21 -1.33
CA HIS A 58 5.51 -12.03 -2.71
C HIS A 58 6.25 -10.90 -3.45
N CYS A 59 6.53 -9.78 -2.78
CA CYS A 59 7.34 -8.72 -3.36
C CYS A 59 8.82 -9.14 -3.43
N LEU A 60 9.34 -9.84 -2.42
CA LEU A 60 10.71 -10.34 -2.41
C LEU A 60 11.03 -11.22 -3.64
N ARG A 61 10.08 -12.08 -4.05
CA ARG A 61 10.19 -12.87 -5.29
C ARG A 61 10.39 -12.01 -6.53
N VAL A 62 9.71 -10.86 -6.61
CA VAL A 62 9.87 -9.94 -7.76
C VAL A 62 11.17 -9.14 -7.65
N LEU A 63 11.59 -8.76 -6.44
CA LEU A 63 12.93 -8.18 -6.24
C LEU A 63 14.03 -9.13 -6.72
N LYS A 64 13.83 -10.46 -6.62
CA LYS A 64 14.74 -11.44 -7.22
C LYS A 64 14.69 -11.45 -8.74
N GLN A 65 13.50 -11.36 -9.35
CA GLN A 65 13.39 -11.21 -10.81
C GLN A 65 14.13 -9.95 -11.31
N LEU A 66 14.08 -8.87 -10.52
CA LEU A 66 14.79 -7.63 -10.81
C LEU A 66 16.30 -7.72 -10.53
N GLY A 67 16.76 -8.71 -9.77
CA GLY A 67 18.17 -8.90 -9.40
C GLY A 67 18.65 -8.01 -8.25
N ILE A 68 17.73 -7.59 -7.37
CA ILE A 68 18.00 -6.67 -6.25
C ILE A 68 17.73 -7.30 -4.87
N ALA A 69 17.22 -8.53 -4.83
CA ALA A 69 16.84 -9.21 -3.58
C ALA A 69 18.03 -9.39 -2.62
N GLU A 70 19.21 -9.73 -3.14
CA GLU A 70 20.41 -10.00 -2.34
C GLU A 70 20.84 -8.75 -1.56
N GLU A 71 20.82 -7.58 -2.18
CA GLU A 71 21.14 -6.31 -1.51
C GLU A 71 20.07 -5.91 -0.48
N VAL A 72 18.81 -6.18 -0.78
CA VAL A 72 17.72 -5.96 0.19
C VAL A 72 17.86 -6.87 1.40
N LEU A 73 18.22 -8.15 1.20
CA LEU A 73 18.42 -9.11 2.28
C LEU A 73 19.54 -8.69 3.23
N LYS A 74 20.67 -8.20 2.70
CA LYS A 74 21.83 -7.74 3.50
C LYS A 74 21.48 -6.62 4.49
N LEU A 75 20.52 -5.77 4.15
CA LEU A 75 20.11 -4.62 4.97
C LEU A 75 18.85 -4.89 5.80
N SER A 76 18.27 -6.07 5.66
CA SER A 76 17.04 -6.45 6.33
C SER A 76 17.28 -7.24 7.58
N THR A 77 16.33 -7.15 8.51
CA THR A 77 16.22 -8.11 9.61
C THR A 77 14.85 -8.77 9.51
N PRO A 78 14.77 -10.11 9.54
CA PRO A 78 13.49 -10.79 9.57
C PRO A 78 12.78 -10.52 10.89
N PHE A 79 11.46 -10.40 10.86
CA PHE A 79 10.70 -10.60 12.09
C PHE A 79 10.74 -12.09 12.46
N THR A 80 11.21 -12.39 13.66
CA THR A 80 11.32 -13.78 14.15
C THR A 80 10.68 -13.99 15.50
N ASP A 81 10.51 -12.92 16.28
CA ASP A 81 10.22 -13.02 17.70
C ASP A 81 8.80 -12.49 17.97
N GLY A 82 7.81 -13.23 17.47
CA GLY A 82 6.40 -13.04 17.80
C GLY A 82 5.76 -11.69 17.39
N ALA A 83 4.43 -11.67 17.47
CA ALA A 83 3.60 -10.49 17.37
C ALA A 83 2.80 -10.34 18.66
N SER A 84 3.22 -9.39 19.50
CA SER A 84 2.62 -9.20 20.82
C SER A 84 1.53 -8.14 20.81
N ASN A 85 0.49 -8.36 21.61
CA ASN A 85 -0.51 -7.35 21.94
C ASN A 85 -0.51 -7.13 23.45
N ARG A 86 -0.57 -5.86 23.85
CA ARG A 86 -0.40 -5.39 25.22
C ARG A 86 -1.55 -4.47 25.61
N GLY A 87 -1.89 -4.50 26.89
CA GLY A 87 -2.91 -3.63 27.47
C GLY A 87 -2.38 -2.25 27.84
N PRO A 88 -3.25 -1.36 28.34
CA PRO A 88 -2.92 0.03 28.67
C PRO A 88 -1.89 0.18 29.80
N ASN A 89 -1.62 -0.90 30.54
CA ASN A 89 -0.61 -0.99 31.59
C ASN A 89 0.70 -1.63 31.10
N GLY A 90 0.87 -1.82 29.79
CA GLY A 90 2.05 -2.42 29.17
C GLY A 90 2.11 -3.95 29.24
N LYS A 91 1.23 -4.59 30.02
CA LYS A 91 1.24 -6.03 30.22
C LYS A 91 0.85 -6.78 28.94
N LEU A 92 1.61 -7.83 28.64
CA LEU A 92 1.31 -8.77 27.58
C LEU A 92 -0.09 -9.39 27.77
N ILE A 93 -0.91 -9.30 26.73
CA ILE A 93 -2.21 -9.97 26.62
C ILE A 93 -2.03 -11.28 25.85
N MET A 94 -1.36 -11.20 24.70
CA MET A 94 -1.04 -12.36 23.87
C MET A 94 0.22 -12.13 23.06
N ASN A 95 0.93 -13.21 22.77
CA ASN A 95 2.02 -13.24 21.80
C ASN A 95 1.77 -14.41 20.84
N VAL A 96 1.77 -14.14 19.54
CA VAL A 96 1.52 -15.14 18.50
C VAL A 96 2.69 -15.23 17.55
N ASP A 97 3.02 -16.44 17.11
CA ASP A 97 4.01 -16.65 16.05
C ASP A 97 3.40 -16.38 14.66
N LEU A 98 3.19 -15.09 14.37
CA LEU A 98 2.73 -14.63 13.06
C LEU A 98 3.80 -14.89 11.98
N TRP A 99 5.08 -14.80 12.35
CA TRP A 99 6.19 -14.75 11.40
C TRP A 99 6.62 -16.14 10.94
N GLY A 100 6.67 -17.12 11.84
CA GLY A 100 6.87 -18.52 11.51
C GLY A 100 5.84 -19.03 10.51
N PHE A 101 4.58 -18.58 10.61
CA PHE A 101 3.56 -18.92 9.62
C PHE A 101 3.90 -18.41 8.21
N PHE A 102 4.41 -17.18 8.07
CA PHE A 102 4.83 -16.68 6.75
C PHE A 102 5.99 -17.52 6.20
N ARG A 103 6.96 -17.87 7.05
CA ARG A 103 8.08 -18.74 6.68
C ARG A 103 7.60 -20.12 6.23
N GLU A 104 6.71 -20.76 6.96
CA GLU A 104 6.18 -22.08 6.61
C GLU A 104 5.36 -22.06 5.31
N ASN A 105 4.48 -21.08 5.15
CA ASN A 105 3.54 -21.08 4.04
C ASN A 105 4.10 -20.48 2.76
N HIS A 106 5.06 -19.57 2.86
CA HIS A 106 5.64 -18.91 1.70
C HIS A 106 7.11 -19.20 1.50
N GLY A 107 7.81 -19.84 2.45
CA GLY A 107 9.23 -20.16 2.32
C GLY A 107 10.17 -18.99 2.59
N ALA A 108 9.65 -17.86 3.10
CA ALA A 108 10.44 -16.68 3.42
C ALA A 108 9.81 -15.87 4.55
N ASP A 109 10.66 -15.19 5.33
CA ASP A 109 10.24 -14.26 6.38
C ASP A 109 9.72 -12.94 5.82
N VAL A 110 8.95 -12.21 6.64
CA VAL A 110 8.69 -10.78 6.40
C VAL A 110 9.90 -9.99 6.87
N LEU A 111 10.48 -9.22 5.96
CA LEU A 111 11.72 -8.49 6.18
C LEU A 111 11.42 -7.07 6.64
N LEU A 112 12.05 -6.60 7.72
CA LEU A 112 12.00 -5.22 8.19
C LEU A 112 13.31 -4.50 7.84
N LEU A 113 13.19 -3.28 7.34
CA LEU A 113 14.33 -2.44 6.96
C LEU A 113 14.00 -0.96 7.10
N GLU A 114 15.03 -0.14 7.22
CA GLU A 114 14.88 1.31 7.10
C GLU A 114 14.40 1.67 5.70
N ARG A 115 13.37 2.52 5.61
CA ARG A 115 12.84 2.95 4.31
C ARG A 115 13.91 3.66 3.49
N ARG A 116 14.78 4.44 4.15
CA ARG A 116 15.90 5.13 3.51
C ARG A 116 16.90 4.12 2.91
N ALA A 117 17.30 3.11 3.67
CA ALA A 117 18.22 2.07 3.21
C ALA A 117 17.67 1.32 1.97
N LEU A 118 16.36 1.07 1.91
CA LEU A 118 15.75 0.51 0.71
C LEU A 118 15.88 1.45 -0.50
N LEU A 119 15.57 2.74 -0.33
CA LEU A 119 15.71 3.71 -1.41
C LEU A 119 17.15 3.80 -1.92
N ASP A 120 18.12 3.78 -1.00
CA ASP A 120 19.54 3.74 -1.33
C ASP A 120 19.87 2.50 -2.15
N VAL A 121 19.48 1.29 -1.73
CA VAL A 121 19.69 0.07 -2.51
C VAL A 121 19.04 0.15 -3.88
N LEU A 122 17.78 0.57 -3.95
CA LEU A 122 17.05 0.67 -5.22
C LEU A 122 17.73 1.65 -6.17
N TYR A 123 18.24 2.77 -5.68
CA TYR A 123 18.97 3.74 -6.50
C TYR A 123 20.36 3.23 -6.90
N GLN A 124 21.12 2.66 -5.95
CA GLN A 124 22.49 2.22 -6.20
C GLN A 124 22.58 1.03 -7.16
N THR A 125 21.60 0.14 -7.11
CA THR A 125 21.48 -1.01 -8.01
C THR A 125 20.85 -0.68 -9.36
N LEU A 126 20.32 0.53 -9.55
CA LEU A 126 19.72 0.93 -10.82
C LEU A 126 20.80 0.94 -11.92
N PRO A 127 20.59 0.24 -13.05
CA PRO A 127 21.63 0.10 -14.08
C PRO A 127 22.04 1.44 -14.73
N ASP A 128 21.10 2.37 -14.89
CA ASP A 128 21.36 3.70 -15.45
C ASP A 128 20.83 4.78 -14.52
N LYS A 129 21.71 5.30 -13.67
CA LYS A 129 21.40 6.38 -12.71
C LYS A 129 21.17 7.72 -13.39
N ALA A 130 21.66 7.91 -14.64
CA ALA A 130 21.44 9.14 -15.39
C ALA A 130 19.97 9.32 -15.82
N LYS A 131 19.16 8.26 -15.71
CA LYS A 131 17.71 8.31 -15.89
C LYS A 131 16.95 8.91 -14.71
N VAL A 132 17.61 9.23 -13.61
CA VAL A 132 16.98 9.82 -12.41
C VAL A 132 17.44 11.27 -12.26
N HIS A 133 16.50 12.19 -12.44
CA HIS A 133 16.72 13.62 -12.47
C HIS A 133 16.22 14.28 -11.18
N PHE A 134 17.14 14.80 -10.37
CA PHE A 134 16.85 15.46 -9.10
C PHE A 134 16.54 16.94 -9.25
N ASN A 135 15.97 17.54 -8.20
CA ASN A 135 15.53 18.95 -8.16
C ASN A 135 14.47 19.30 -9.23
N LYS A 136 13.73 18.29 -9.72
CA LYS A 136 12.71 18.41 -10.77
C LYS A 136 11.32 18.35 -10.18
N LYS A 137 10.93 19.43 -9.49
CA LYS A 137 9.58 19.58 -8.94
C LYS A 137 8.57 19.90 -10.05
N VAL A 138 7.66 18.96 -10.33
CA VAL A 138 6.56 19.18 -11.28
C VAL A 138 5.61 20.27 -10.79
N VAL A 139 5.22 21.17 -11.68
CA VAL A 139 4.26 22.24 -11.42
C VAL A 139 3.06 22.23 -12.37
N ARG A 140 3.20 21.63 -13.55
CA ARG A 140 2.14 21.55 -14.56
C ARG A 140 2.39 20.37 -15.50
N THR A 141 1.32 19.80 -16.04
CA THR A 141 1.39 18.87 -17.18
C THR A 141 0.43 19.33 -18.28
N THR A 142 0.78 19.06 -19.54
CA THR A 142 -0.13 19.19 -20.68
C THR A 142 -0.08 17.94 -21.52
N GLU A 143 -1.13 17.75 -22.32
CA GLU A 143 -1.25 16.61 -23.20
C GLU A 143 -1.68 17.07 -24.61
N THR A 144 -1.15 16.39 -25.61
CA THR A 144 -1.66 16.37 -26.98
C THR A 144 -2.17 14.96 -27.29
N ARG A 145 -2.80 14.77 -28.45
CA ARG A 145 -3.25 13.44 -28.89
C ARG A 145 -2.15 12.38 -28.79
N ASP A 146 -0.91 12.76 -29.10
CA ASP A 146 0.19 11.81 -29.32
C ASP A 146 1.29 11.88 -28.25
N SER A 147 1.23 12.83 -27.31
CA SER A 147 2.30 13.02 -26.32
C SER A 147 1.84 13.76 -25.06
N VAL A 148 2.64 13.66 -24.01
CA VAL A 148 2.54 14.43 -22.77
C VAL A 148 3.77 15.32 -22.59
N GLU A 149 3.59 16.44 -21.89
CA GLU A 149 4.68 17.32 -21.49
C GLU A 149 4.55 17.68 -20.01
N VAL A 150 5.66 17.57 -19.29
CA VAL A 150 5.78 17.91 -17.86
C VAL A 150 6.63 19.16 -17.72
N PHE A 151 6.16 20.12 -16.93
CA PHE A 151 6.86 21.37 -16.64
C PHE A 151 7.33 21.38 -15.20
N PHE A 152 8.57 21.81 -14.99
CA PHE A 152 9.22 21.82 -13.70
C PHE A 152 9.36 23.25 -13.15
N ALA A 153 9.53 23.36 -11.83
CA ALA A 153 9.64 24.63 -11.13
C ALA A 153 10.89 25.45 -11.53
N ASP A 154 11.91 24.80 -12.12
CA ASP A 154 13.12 25.44 -12.64
C ASP A 154 12.93 26.03 -14.06
N GLY A 155 11.72 25.95 -14.61
CA GLY A 155 11.38 26.45 -15.94
C GLY A 155 11.64 25.46 -17.09
N THR A 156 12.27 24.32 -16.82
CA THR A 156 12.49 23.28 -17.84
C THR A 156 11.21 22.45 -18.08
N SER A 157 11.16 21.76 -19.22
CA SER A 157 10.08 20.82 -19.55
C SER A 157 10.59 19.58 -20.27
N GLU A 158 9.83 18.50 -20.17
CA GLU A 158 10.17 17.20 -20.74
C GLU A 158 8.96 16.54 -21.39
N LYS A 159 9.16 15.93 -22.57
CA LYS A 159 8.11 15.30 -23.37
C LYS A 159 8.22 13.77 -23.37
N GLY A 160 7.08 13.09 -23.35
CA GLY A 160 7.01 11.63 -23.41
C GLY A 160 5.68 11.16 -23.98
N ASP A 161 5.46 9.85 -23.96
CA ASP A 161 4.23 9.23 -24.45
C ASP A 161 3.20 9.07 -23.33
N ILE A 162 3.65 8.83 -22.11
CA ILE A 162 2.82 8.69 -20.90
C ILE A 162 3.48 9.34 -19.68
N ILE A 163 2.64 9.73 -18.71
CA ILE A 163 3.07 10.09 -17.36
C ILE A 163 2.65 9.00 -16.39
N VAL A 164 3.61 8.49 -15.62
CA VAL A 164 3.38 7.57 -14.50
C VAL A 164 3.54 8.35 -13.20
N GLY A 165 2.41 8.62 -12.53
CA GLY A 165 2.38 9.28 -11.22
C GLY A 165 2.76 8.33 -10.11
N ALA A 166 4.00 8.42 -9.63
CA ALA A 166 4.54 7.71 -8.46
C ALA A 166 4.91 8.69 -7.34
N ASP A 167 4.30 9.87 -7.33
CA ASP A 167 4.61 11.04 -6.51
C ASP A 167 3.83 11.09 -5.18
N GLY A 168 3.27 9.94 -4.80
CA GLY A 168 2.74 9.67 -3.47
C GLY A 168 1.35 10.27 -3.21
N VAL A 169 0.96 10.30 -1.95
CA VAL A 169 -0.42 10.66 -1.55
C VAL A 169 -0.79 12.12 -1.86
N HIS A 170 0.18 12.99 -2.10
CA HIS A 170 -0.01 14.38 -2.53
C HIS A 170 0.29 14.58 -4.02
N SER A 171 -0.05 13.57 -4.82
CA SER A 171 0.26 13.52 -6.25
C SER A 171 -0.22 14.76 -7.00
N VAL A 172 0.74 15.48 -7.61
CA VAL A 172 0.50 16.56 -8.56
C VAL A 172 0.05 15.98 -9.90
N VAL A 173 0.57 14.80 -10.27
CA VAL A 173 0.12 14.08 -11.48
C VAL A 173 -1.35 13.74 -11.41
N ARG A 174 -1.85 13.30 -10.25
CA ARG A 174 -3.27 13.02 -10.02
C ARG A 174 -4.13 14.26 -10.18
N GLU A 175 -3.71 15.38 -9.62
CA GLU A 175 -4.43 16.64 -9.76
C GLU A 175 -4.52 17.08 -11.22
N ALA A 176 -3.38 17.08 -11.92
CA ALA A 176 -3.33 17.45 -13.33
C ALA A 176 -4.17 16.50 -14.21
N MET A 177 -4.15 15.19 -13.93
CA MET A 177 -4.98 14.20 -14.58
C MET A 177 -6.47 14.50 -14.37
N TRP A 178 -6.88 14.81 -13.13
CA TRP A 178 -8.27 15.12 -12.82
C TRP A 178 -8.76 16.40 -13.49
N ASP A 179 -7.92 17.44 -13.49
CA ASP A 179 -8.28 18.72 -14.08
C ASP A 179 -8.37 18.60 -15.61
N TYR A 180 -7.46 17.83 -16.23
CA TYR A 180 -7.56 17.52 -17.65
C TYR A 180 -8.82 16.70 -17.97
N ALA A 181 -9.10 15.65 -17.18
CA ALA A 181 -10.31 14.84 -17.33
C ALA A 181 -11.59 15.68 -17.30
N ASN A 182 -11.67 16.62 -16.35
CA ASN A 182 -12.81 17.53 -16.25
C ASN A 182 -12.83 18.63 -17.33
N SER A 183 -11.70 18.98 -17.93
CA SER A 183 -11.66 19.90 -19.08
C SER A 183 -12.22 19.26 -20.35
N VAL A 184 -11.97 17.95 -20.53
CA VAL A 184 -12.45 17.17 -21.67
C VAL A 184 -13.89 16.71 -21.47
N SER A 185 -14.25 16.29 -20.25
CA SER A 185 -15.58 15.82 -19.88
C SER A 185 -15.96 16.42 -18.52
N PRO A 186 -16.64 17.59 -18.50
CA PRO A 186 -17.03 18.27 -17.28
C PRO A 186 -17.83 17.36 -16.34
N GLY A 187 -17.40 17.27 -15.08
CA GLY A 187 -18.03 16.45 -14.05
C GLY A 187 -17.60 14.98 -14.02
N LEU A 188 -16.71 14.54 -14.91
CA LEU A 188 -16.20 13.16 -14.94
C LEU A 188 -15.48 12.77 -13.64
N ILE A 189 -14.74 13.70 -13.04
CA ILE A 189 -14.13 13.57 -11.71
C ILE A 189 -14.95 14.40 -10.73
N THR A 190 -15.67 13.71 -9.85
CA THR A 190 -16.55 14.33 -8.87
C THR A 190 -15.78 14.94 -7.70
N VAL A 191 -16.44 15.83 -6.95
CA VAL A 191 -15.88 16.40 -5.72
C VAL A 191 -15.66 15.32 -4.66
N GLU A 192 -16.55 14.32 -4.62
CA GLU A 192 -16.48 13.16 -3.73
C GLU A 192 -15.24 12.33 -4.03
N GLU A 193 -14.95 12.05 -5.31
CA GLU A 193 -13.72 11.35 -5.73
C GLU A 193 -12.48 12.14 -5.32
N LYS A 194 -12.48 13.46 -5.54
CA LYS A 194 -11.37 14.34 -5.14
C LYS A 194 -11.13 14.33 -3.61
N LYS A 195 -12.13 13.97 -2.82
CA LYS A 195 -12.11 13.90 -1.35
C LYS A 195 -12.07 12.46 -0.80
N SER A 196 -11.98 11.44 -1.64
CA SER A 196 -12.12 10.04 -1.23
C SER A 196 -10.96 9.50 -0.38
N ILE A 197 -9.76 10.08 -0.55
CA ILE A 197 -8.61 9.83 0.32
C ILE A 197 -8.73 10.72 1.56
N MET A 198 -8.93 10.09 2.72
CA MET A 198 -9.26 10.73 3.99
C MET A 198 -8.20 10.44 5.05
N THR A 199 -7.94 11.40 5.92
CA THR A 199 -7.15 11.21 7.13
C THR A 199 -8.06 10.72 8.25
N ASN A 200 -7.84 9.50 8.72
CA ASN A 200 -8.52 8.93 9.89
C ASN A 200 -7.59 8.72 11.08
N TRP A 201 -6.28 8.92 10.88
CA TRP A 201 -5.27 8.73 11.91
C TRP A 201 -4.19 9.80 11.78
N THR A 202 -3.65 10.23 12.90
CA THR A 202 -2.39 10.95 12.98
C THR A 202 -1.37 10.03 13.63
N CYS A 203 -0.13 10.10 13.15
CA CYS A 203 0.95 9.23 13.58
C CYS A 203 2.19 10.03 13.93
N LEU A 204 2.66 9.86 15.16
CA LEU A 204 4.02 10.21 15.55
C LEU A 204 4.90 8.97 15.36
N PHE A 205 5.81 9.02 14.39
CA PHE A 205 6.66 7.89 14.07
C PHE A 205 8.13 8.27 14.07
N GLY A 206 8.98 7.29 14.37
CA GLY A 206 10.41 7.51 14.47
C GLY A 206 11.18 6.23 14.68
N TYR A 207 12.47 6.39 14.94
CA TYR A 207 13.35 5.28 15.25
C TYR A 207 14.48 5.70 16.20
N GLY A 208 15.05 4.71 16.86
CA GLY A 208 16.10 4.86 17.86
C GLY A 208 16.88 3.56 18.07
N PRO A 209 17.70 3.49 19.13
CA PRO A 209 18.43 2.26 19.47
C PRO A 209 17.47 1.12 19.83
N GLY A 210 17.97 -0.11 19.76
CA GLY A 210 17.25 -1.30 20.22
C GLY A 210 16.80 -1.19 21.68
N ILE A 211 15.63 -1.77 21.98
CA ILE A 211 15.13 -1.87 23.35
C ILE A 211 15.78 -3.09 24.04
N PRO A 212 16.35 -2.94 25.24
CA PRO A 212 16.94 -4.06 25.97
C PRO A 212 15.97 -5.25 26.10
N ASN A 213 16.45 -6.45 25.82
CA ASN A 213 15.70 -7.71 25.86
C ASN A 213 14.55 -7.87 24.84
N GLN A 214 14.32 -6.89 23.96
CA GLN A 214 13.49 -7.06 22.78
C GLN A 214 14.38 -7.23 21.56
N ARG A 215 14.05 -8.22 20.72
CA ARG A 215 14.86 -8.59 19.54
C ARG A 215 14.06 -8.30 18.28
N ASN A 216 13.54 -9.30 17.58
CA ASN A 216 12.89 -9.16 16.28
C ASN A 216 11.36 -9.23 16.39
N GLU A 217 10.77 -8.42 17.25
CA GLU A 217 9.34 -8.45 17.59
C GLU A 217 8.57 -7.29 16.95
N LEU A 218 7.30 -7.53 16.63
CA LEU A 218 6.30 -6.47 16.47
C LEU A 218 5.38 -6.44 17.69
N SER A 219 5.38 -5.34 18.42
CA SER A 219 4.57 -5.16 19.63
C SER A 219 3.52 -4.09 19.41
N VAL A 220 2.29 -4.37 19.80
CA VAL A 220 1.19 -3.41 19.83
C VAL A 220 0.76 -3.15 21.26
N THR A 221 0.63 -1.88 21.64
CA THR A 221 0.05 -1.48 22.92
C THR A 221 -1.21 -0.66 22.68
N SER A 222 -2.34 -1.12 23.23
CA SER A 222 -3.67 -0.53 23.03
C SER A 222 -4.13 0.21 24.28
N PHE A 223 -4.85 1.34 24.11
CA PHE A 223 -5.22 2.20 25.23
C PHE A 223 -6.75 2.36 25.41
N ASP A 224 -7.32 3.35 24.73
CA ASP A 224 -8.57 4.00 25.13
C ASP A 224 -9.63 4.04 24.02
N GLY A 225 -9.45 3.25 22.96
CA GLY A 225 -10.33 3.26 21.79
C GLY A 225 -9.92 4.26 20.70
N GLN A 226 -8.96 5.13 21.01
CA GLN A 226 -8.49 6.16 20.07
C GLN A 226 -7.01 6.03 19.77
N ARG A 227 -6.22 5.43 20.67
CA ARG A 227 -4.76 5.40 20.58
C ARG A 227 -4.18 3.99 20.61
N CYS A 228 -3.10 3.80 19.87
CA CYS A 228 -2.25 2.63 20.00
C CYS A 228 -0.79 2.95 19.64
N PHE A 229 0.13 2.17 20.22
CA PHE A 229 1.53 2.15 19.82
C PHE A 229 1.78 0.90 19.02
N LEU A 230 2.52 1.03 17.92
CA LEU A 230 3.11 -0.06 17.16
C LEU A 230 4.63 0.11 17.23
N VAL A 231 5.31 -0.93 17.69
CA VAL A 231 6.75 -0.92 17.89
C VAL A 231 7.34 -2.12 17.19
N ALA A 232 8.18 -1.87 16.19
CA ALA A 232 8.94 -2.89 15.50
C ALA A 232 10.39 -2.84 16.00
N THR A 233 10.85 -3.92 16.61
CA THR A 233 12.16 -4.02 17.25
C THR A 233 13.12 -4.86 16.41
N GLN A 234 14.40 -4.52 16.51
CA GLN A 234 15.57 -5.23 16.03
C GLN A 234 16.64 -5.17 17.14
N PRO A 235 17.67 -6.04 17.16
CA PRO A 235 18.68 -6.05 18.21
C PRO A 235 19.37 -4.70 18.44
N ASP A 236 19.61 -3.95 17.38
CA ASP A 236 20.33 -2.67 17.40
C ASP A 236 19.41 -1.45 17.17
N LYS A 237 18.15 -1.67 16.78
CA LYS A 237 17.25 -0.60 16.34
C LYS A 237 15.81 -0.82 16.78
N THR A 238 15.08 0.26 16.96
CA THR A 238 13.62 0.20 17.20
C THR A 238 12.93 1.27 16.38
N PHE A 239 11.83 0.89 15.76
CA PHE A 239 10.92 1.77 15.04
C PHE A 239 9.62 1.85 15.83
N PHE A 240 9.13 3.07 16.05
CA PHE A 240 7.87 3.29 16.75
C PHE A 240 6.91 4.09 15.90
N PHE A 241 5.63 3.80 16.07
CA PHE A 241 4.51 4.48 15.45
C PHE A 241 3.42 4.63 16.50
N VAL A 242 3.17 5.86 16.91
CA VAL A 242 2.12 6.20 17.88
C VAL A 242 0.95 6.77 17.10
N PHE A 243 -0.14 6.01 17.03
CA PHE A 243 -1.34 6.40 16.32
C PHE A 243 -2.38 6.96 17.26
N TRP A 244 -3.11 7.96 16.78
CA TRP A 244 -4.36 8.39 17.39
C TRP A 244 -5.36 8.85 16.35
N LYS A 245 -6.65 8.78 16.70
CA LYS A 245 -7.71 9.33 15.86
C LYS A 245 -7.78 10.85 16.03
N PRO A 246 -7.82 11.63 14.94
CA PRO A 246 -8.12 13.05 15.05
C PRO A 246 -9.58 13.26 15.50
N VAL A 247 -9.88 14.44 16.07
CA VAL A 247 -11.23 14.79 16.55
C VAL A 247 -12.28 14.64 15.45
N LYS A 248 -11.92 14.99 14.21
CA LYS A 248 -12.74 14.79 13.02
C LYS A 248 -11.85 14.34 11.86
N PRO A 249 -12.27 13.38 11.02
CA PRO A 249 -11.58 13.07 9.78
C PRO A 249 -11.57 14.29 8.84
N TRP A 250 -10.50 14.40 8.03
CA TRP A 250 -10.42 15.42 6.98
C TRP A 250 -9.85 14.87 5.69
N SER A 251 -10.26 15.49 4.58
CA SER A 251 -9.66 15.22 3.26
C SER A 251 -8.31 15.92 3.14
N ARG A 252 -7.54 15.55 2.12
CA ARG A 252 -6.25 16.19 1.77
C ARG A 252 -6.27 17.72 1.65
N TYR A 253 -7.42 18.36 1.42
CA TYR A 253 -7.52 19.82 1.26
C TYR A 253 -7.49 20.61 2.57
N ALA A 254 -7.72 19.96 3.72
CA ALA A 254 -7.72 20.60 5.03
C ALA A 254 -6.56 20.13 5.91
N ARG A 255 -5.49 19.63 5.27
CA ARG A 255 -4.37 18.98 5.96
C ARG A 255 -3.53 20.00 6.76
N PRO A 256 -3.29 19.78 8.06
CA PRO A 256 -2.33 20.55 8.84
C PRO A 256 -0.88 20.30 8.39
N LYS A 257 -0.02 21.31 8.57
CA LYS A 257 1.43 21.15 8.47
C LYS A 257 2.01 21.05 9.86
N TYR A 258 2.65 19.93 10.16
CA TYR A 258 3.28 19.70 11.46
C TYR A 258 4.73 20.16 11.45
N THR A 259 5.10 20.84 12.53
CA THR A 259 6.45 21.26 12.87
C THR A 259 7.12 20.27 13.82
N ALA A 260 8.41 20.47 14.09
CA ALA A 260 9.10 19.71 15.13
C ALA A 260 8.49 19.96 16.53
N ALA A 261 8.03 21.18 16.81
CA ALA A 261 7.38 21.53 18.08
C ALA A 261 6.04 20.80 18.26
N ASP A 262 5.29 20.60 17.17
CA ASP A 262 4.05 19.80 17.21
C ASP A 262 4.36 18.33 17.54
N ALA A 263 5.46 17.79 17.01
CA ALA A 263 5.91 16.44 17.33
C ALA A 263 6.33 16.30 18.81
N GLU A 264 7.02 17.28 19.39
CA GLU A 264 7.35 17.31 20.82
C GLU A 264 6.10 17.39 21.69
N THR A 265 5.13 18.23 21.31
CA THR A 265 3.85 18.36 22.02
C THR A 265 3.07 17.05 21.98
N ALA A 266 3.01 16.41 20.81
CA ALA A 266 2.38 15.11 20.66
C ALA A 266 3.07 14.04 21.51
N ALA A 267 4.41 14.00 21.53
CA ALA A 267 5.18 13.06 22.35
C ALA A 267 4.91 13.26 23.85
N ALA A 268 4.88 14.51 24.32
CA ALA A 268 4.58 14.83 25.70
C ALA A 268 3.17 14.33 26.12
N SER A 269 2.18 14.40 25.23
CA SER A 269 0.82 13.95 25.51
C SER A 269 0.67 12.44 25.74
N VAL A 270 1.68 11.66 25.37
CA VAL A 270 1.72 10.19 25.50
C VAL A 270 2.94 9.70 26.29
N ALA A 271 3.69 10.62 26.92
CA ALA A 271 4.98 10.35 27.55
C ALA A 271 4.94 9.22 28.59
N GLU A 272 3.92 9.23 29.45
CA GLU A 272 3.74 8.27 30.55
C GLU A 272 3.05 6.97 30.12
N LEU A 273 2.63 6.86 28.85
CA LEU A 273 1.99 5.65 28.38
C LEU A 273 3.04 4.54 28.18
N PRO A 274 2.77 3.33 28.66
CA PRO A 274 3.71 2.22 28.55
C PRO A 274 3.89 1.79 27.09
N VAL A 275 5.14 1.54 26.73
CA VAL A 275 5.51 0.83 25.51
C VAL A 275 5.43 -0.67 25.77
N ASN A 276 5.94 -1.13 26.91
CA ASN A 276 5.90 -2.51 27.42
C ASN A 276 5.87 -2.49 28.96
N GLU A 277 6.09 -3.62 29.64
CA GLU A 277 6.06 -3.68 31.12
C GLU A 277 7.16 -2.89 31.83
N THR A 278 8.24 -2.53 31.12
CA THR A 278 9.46 -1.97 31.73
C THR A 278 9.84 -0.60 31.18
N MET A 279 9.11 -0.07 30.20
CA MET A 279 9.45 1.17 29.51
C MET A 279 8.21 1.98 29.16
N VAL A 280 8.27 3.29 29.40
CA VAL A 280 7.28 4.27 28.92
C VAL A 280 7.77 5.01 27.68
N PHE A 281 6.85 5.67 26.97
CA PHE A 281 7.19 6.33 25.71
C PHE A 281 8.21 7.46 25.86
N ALA A 282 8.21 8.18 27.00
CA ALA A 282 9.18 9.24 27.28
C ALA A 282 10.64 8.77 27.16
N GLU A 283 10.92 7.56 27.64
CA GLU A 283 12.26 6.97 27.58
C GLU A 283 12.68 6.63 26.16
N LEU A 284 11.76 6.06 25.37
CA LEU A 284 11.97 5.76 23.96
C LEU A 284 12.18 7.05 23.16
N TRP A 285 11.34 8.06 23.41
CA TRP A 285 11.40 9.37 22.77
C TRP A 285 12.73 10.07 23.05
N LYS A 286 13.23 10.05 24.29
CA LYS A 286 14.50 10.68 24.67
C LYS A 286 15.71 10.09 23.92
N LYS A 287 15.67 8.79 23.62
CA LYS A 287 16.77 8.06 22.96
C LYS A 287 16.67 8.03 21.42
N ARG A 288 15.57 8.51 20.85
CA ARG A 288 15.32 8.45 19.40
C ARG A 288 16.44 9.12 18.62
N TYR A 289 16.76 8.56 17.46
CA TYR A 289 17.60 9.23 16.46
C TYR A 289 16.80 10.27 15.69
N ARG A 290 15.53 9.94 15.39
CA ARG A 290 14.64 10.84 14.66
C ARG A 290 13.18 10.49 14.87
N ALA A 291 12.31 11.51 14.74
CA ALA A 291 10.88 11.32 14.59
C ALA A 291 10.22 12.40 13.73
N GLN A 292 8.99 12.14 13.32
CA GLN A 292 8.13 13.07 12.61
C GLN A 292 6.66 12.81 12.97
N LEU A 293 5.89 13.87 13.00
CA LEU A 293 4.44 13.83 13.08
C LEU A 293 3.84 13.96 11.67
N ALA A 294 2.95 13.05 11.30
CA ALA A 294 2.20 13.16 10.05
C ALA A 294 0.80 12.58 10.18
N ASP A 295 -0.10 13.10 9.37
CA ASP A 295 -1.36 12.45 9.10
C ASP A 295 -1.15 11.18 8.28
N ILE A 296 -2.01 10.21 8.52
CA ILE A 296 -2.09 8.97 7.77
C ILE A 296 -3.39 9.02 6.96
N GLU A 297 -3.24 9.46 5.72
CA GLU A 297 -4.30 9.35 4.74
C GLU A 297 -4.54 7.87 4.36
N GLU A 298 -5.77 7.52 4.04
CA GLU A 298 -6.14 6.22 3.49
C GLU A 298 -7.31 6.36 2.51
N GLY A 299 -7.33 5.51 1.49
CA GLY A 299 -8.35 5.48 0.45
C GLY A 299 -7.84 4.88 -0.85
N VAL A 300 -8.77 4.38 -1.65
CA VAL A 300 -8.50 3.88 -3.01
C VAL A 300 -9.37 4.69 -3.96
N LEU A 301 -8.74 5.31 -4.95
CA LEU A 301 -9.44 6.10 -5.96
C LEU A 301 -10.27 5.20 -6.87
N SER A 302 -11.39 5.72 -7.38
CA SER A 302 -12.19 5.04 -8.38
C SER A 302 -11.61 5.15 -9.79
N ARG A 303 -10.72 6.13 -10.04
CA ARG A 303 -10.05 6.32 -11.33
C ARG A 303 -8.55 6.55 -11.17
N TRP A 304 -7.75 5.64 -11.74
CA TRP A 304 -6.28 5.66 -11.64
C TRP A 304 -5.61 6.15 -12.91
N HIS A 305 -6.38 6.39 -13.97
CA HIS A 305 -5.85 6.82 -15.25
C HIS A 305 -6.85 7.69 -15.99
N PHE A 306 -6.33 8.55 -16.86
CA PHE A 306 -7.12 9.26 -17.86
C PHE A 306 -6.19 9.63 -19.01
N SER A 307 -6.60 9.32 -20.23
CA SER A 307 -5.81 9.56 -21.44
C SER A 307 -4.37 9.00 -21.32
N ARG A 308 -3.34 9.84 -21.26
CA ARG A 308 -1.92 9.42 -21.17
C ARG A 308 -1.34 9.48 -19.76
N HIS A 309 -2.16 9.74 -18.74
CA HIS A 309 -1.76 9.72 -17.33
C HIS A 309 -2.22 8.43 -16.66
N VAL A 310 -1.33 7.83 -15.87
CA VAL A 310 -1.61 6.66 -15.04
C VAL A 310 -0.96 6.81 -13.67
N LEU A 311 -1.64 6.36 -12.62
CA LEU A 311 -1.20 6.47 -11.22
C LEU A 311 -0.83 5.09 -10.66
N VAL A 312 0.19 5.07 -9.81
CA VAL A 312 0.69 3.88 -9.10
C VAL A 312 0.95 4.20 -7.63
N GLY A 313 0.91 3.18 -6.78
CA GLY A 313 1.19 3.33 -5.35
C GLY A 313 0.27 4.33 -4.65
N ASP A 314 0.84 5.04 -3.67
CA ASP A 314 0.12 6.02 -2.84
C ASP A 314 -0.55 7.16 -3.66
N ALA A 315 -0.18 7.35 -4.93
CA ALA A 315 -0.87 8.28 -5.82
C ALA A 315 -2.28 7.80 -6.21
N ALA A 316 -2.52 6.48 -6.21
CA ALA A 316 -3.80 5.86 -6.55
C ALA A 316 -4.52 5.21 -5.34
N HIS A 317 -3.74 4.61 -4.45
CA HIS A 317 -4.25 3.80 -3.35
C HIS A 317 -3.33 3.89 -2.14
N LYS A 318 -3.83 4.48 -1.06
CA LYS A 318 -3.12 4.67 0.19
C LYS A 318 -3.79 3.86 1.29
N VAL A 319 -2.98 3.17 2.10
CA VAL A 319 -3.46 2.38 3.24
C VAL A 319 -2.68 2.73 4.50
N THR A 320 -3.29 2.46 5.65
CA THR A 320 -2.65 2.59 6.96
C THR A 320 -1.40 1.69 7.09
N PRO A 321 -0.35 2.15 7.78
CA PRO A 321 0.93 1.44 7.85
C PRO A 321 0.93 0.24 8.80
N ASN A 322 -0.13 0.02 9.58
CA ASN A 322 -0.19 -0.96 10.67
C ASN A 322 0.06 -2.41 10.23
N MET A 323 -0.21 -2.74 8.97
CA MET A 323 0.10 -4.04 8.36
C MET A 323 1.37 -4.06 7.50
N ALA A 324 2.02 -2.91 7.31
CA ALA A 324 3.16 -2.73 6.41
C ALA A 324 2.93 -3.16 4.95
N LEU A 325 1.69 -3.24 4.49
CA LEU A 325 1.35 -3.66 3.11
C LEU A 325 1.37 -2.51 2.09
N GLY A 326 1.34 -1.24 2.50
CA GLY A 326 1.25 -0.11 1.57
C GLY A 326 2.40 -0.03 0.56
N GLY A 327 3.64 -0.23 1.02
CA GLY A 327 4.81 -0.26 0.14
C GLY A 327 4.78 -1.44 -0.83
N ASN A 328 4.37 -2.62 -0.35
CA ASN A 328 4.20 -3.83 -1.15
C ASN A 328 3.15 -3.63 -2.25
N LEU A 329 1.97 -3.12 -1.88
CA LEU A 329 0.91 -2.78 -2.84
C LEU A 329 1.39 -1.74 -3.88
N GLY A 330 2.21 -0.78 -3.47
CA GLY A 330 2.85 0.15 -4.38
C GLY A 330 3.76 -0.54 -5.41
N MET A 331 4.60 -1.48 -4.98
CA MET A 331 5.43 -2.29 -5.89
C MET A 331 4.58 -3.14 -6.83
N GLU A 332 3.57 -3.82 -6.30
CA GLU A 332 2.66 -4.65 -7.11
C GLU A 332 1.93 -3.86 -8.19
N SER A 333 1.50 -2.64 -7.89
CA SER A 333 0.84 -1.76 -8.87
C SER A 333 1.74 -1.49 -10.10
N VAL A 334 3.05 -1.35 -9.88
CA VAL A 334 4.03 -1.20 -10.96
C VAL A 334 4.18 -2.49 -11.75
N PHE A 335 4.27 -3.64 -11.09
CA PHE A 335 4.46 -4.93 -11.76
C PHE A 335 3.33 -5.20 -12.75
N VAL A 336 2.08 -5.01 -12.32
CA VAL A 336 0.92 -5.21 -13.19
C VAL A 336 0.86 -4.18 -14.31
N LEU A 337 1.10 -2.90 -14.01
CA LEU A 337 1.13 -1.86 -15.05
C LEU A 337 2.15 -2.20 -16.14
N VAL A 338 3.38 -2.56 -15.76
CA VAL A 338 4.45 -2.80 -16.72
C VAL A 338 4.23 -4.09 -17.51
N ASN A 339 3.71 -5.17 -16.91
CA ASN A 339 3.34 -6.37 -17.66
C ASN A 339 2.36 -6.02 -18.81
N ARG A 340 1.29 -5.28 -18.50
CA ARG A 340 0.27 -4.89 -19.49
C ARG A 340 0.84 -3.94 -20.54
N LEU A 341 1.63 -2.95 -20.13
CA LEU A 341 2.26 -1.99 -21.04
C LEU A 341 3.25 -2.67 -21.99
N ARG A 342 4.09 -3.57 -21.46
CA ARG A 342 5.07 -4.33 -22.24
C ARG A 342 4.38 -5.23 -23.25
N GLN A 343 3.34 -5.97 -22.84
CA GLN A 343 2.58 -6.83 -23.72
C GLN A 343 2.01 -6.03 -24.90
N ALA A 344 1.34 -4.91 -24.62
CA ALA A 344 0.78 -4.05 -25.67
C ALA A 344 1.83 -3.48 -26.62
N LEU A 345 3.01 -3.11 -26.11
CA LEU A 345 4.12 -2.63 -26.94
C LEU A 345 4.69 -3.72 -27.86
N VAL A 346 4.82 -4.95 -27.35
CA VAL A 346 5.25 -6.11 -28.15
C VAL A 346 4.20 -6.44 -29.22
N ASP A 347 2.92 -6.44 -28.87
CA ASP A 347 1.84 -6.71 -29.83
C ASP A 347 1.80 -5.63 -30.93
N SER A 348 1.88 -4.36 -30.55
CA SER A 348 1.96 -3.25 -31.50
C SER A 348 3.16 -3.37 -32.43
N ALA A 349 4.30 -3.80 -31.92
CA ALA A 349 5.49 -4.00 -32.72
C ALA A 349 5.36 -5.17 -33.72
N ASN A 350 4.72 -6.26 -33.31
CA ASN A 350 4.43 -7.40 -34.18
C ASN A 350 3.45 -7.04 -35.31
N GLU A 351 2.58 -6.05 -35.09
CA GLU A 351 1.69 -5.47 -36.11
C GLU A 351 2.40 -4.46 -37.04
N GLY A 352 3.72 -4.28 -36.92
CA GLY A 352 4.49 -3.34 -37.74
C GLY A 352 4.31 -1.86 -37.37
N LYS A 353 3.65 -1.55 -36.23
CA LYS A 353 3.49 -0.18 -35.73
C LYS A 353 4.70 0.21 -34.89
N VAL A 354 5.56 1.05 -35.46
CA VAL A 354 6.87 1.40 -34.87
C VAL A 354 6.85 2.67 -33.98
N ASN A 355 5.69 3.32 -33.85
CA ASN A 355 5.55 4.67 -33.24
C ASN A 355 4.88 4.67 -31.85
N GLY A 356 4.82 3.54 -31.15
CA GLY A 356 4.24 3.47 -29.81
C GLY A 356 2.74 3.18 -29.78
N LEU A 357 2.09 3.46 -28.64
CA LEU A 357 0.67 3.16 -28.41
C LEU A 357 -0.20 4.40 -28.62
N SER A 358 -1.31 4.22 -29.35
CA SER A 358 -2.37 5.23 -29.43
C SER A 358 -3.06 5.45 -28.09
N THR A 359 -3.74 6.59 -27.91
CA THR A 359 -4.53 6.87 -26.69
C THR A 359 -5.58 5.80 -26.41
N LEU A 360 -6.19 5.21 -27.45
CA LEU A 360 -7.16 4.12 -27.27
C LEU A 360 -6.49 2.83 -26.76
N GLN A 361 -5.32 2.47 -27.30
CA GLN A 361 -4.57 1.32 -26.81
C GLN A 361 -4.09 1.54 -25.37
N LEU A 362 -3.61 2.74 -25.04
CA LEU A 362 -3.22 3.12 -23.68
C LEU A 362 -4.40 3.04 -22.71
N LYS A 363 -5.57 3.54 -23.11
CA LYS A 363 -6.80 3.41 -22.33
C LYS A 363 -7.09 1.94 -22.00
N THR A 364 -7.06 1.05 -22.99
CA THR A 364 -7.28 -0.39 -22.78
C THR A 364 -6.26 -0.98 -21.80
N VAL A 365 -4.98 -0.65 -21.96
CA VAL A 365 -3.91 -1.11 -21.05
C VAL A 365 -4.18 -0.66 -19.62
N PHE A 366 -4.50 0.63 -19.43
CA PHE A 366 -4.74 1.19 -18.10
C PHE A 366 -6.02 0.66 -17.46
N GLU A 367 -7.08 0.41 -18.24
CA GLU A 367 -8.31 -0.22 -17.76
C GLU A 367 -8.05 -1.64 -17.28
N GLN A 368 -7.25 -2.43 -18.02
CA GLN A 368 -6.86 -3.79 -17.60
C GLN A 368 -6.01 -3.77 -16.33
N TYR A 369 -5.03 -2.85 -16.24
CA TYR A 369 -4.24 -2.64 -15.04
C TYR A 369 -5.11 -2.33 -13.82
N GLN A 370 -6.00 -1.34 -13.94
CA GLN A 370 -6.90 -0.95 -12.85
C GLN A 370 -7.87 -2.08 -12.49
N ALA A 371 -8.45 -2.78 -13.48
CA ALA A 371 -9.36 -3.89 -13.24
C ALA A 371 -8.73 -5.03 -12.44
N GLN A 372 -7.44 -5.32 -12.68
CA GLN A 372 -6.70 -6.33 -11.94
C GLN A 372 -6.33 -5.84 -10.52
N GLN A 373 -5.83 -4.61 -10.38
CA GLN A 373 -5.25 -4.15 -9.12
C GLN A 373 -6.24 -3.48 -8.17
N HIS A 374 -7.33 -2.89 -8.65
CA HIS A 374 -8.29 -2.18 -7.81
C HIS A 374 -8.96 -3.08 -6.76
N PRO A 375 -9.48 -4.29 -7.08
CA PRO A 375 -10.06 -5.18 -6.07
C PRO A 375 -9.04 -5.58 -5.00
N ARG A 376 -7.77 -5.78 -5.40
CA ARG A 376 -6.67 -6.10 -4.49
C ARG A 376 -6.34 -4.94 -3.57
N ALA A 377 -6.25 -3.72 -4.10
CA ALA A 377 -6.04 -2.50 -3.32
C ALA A 377 -7.17 -2.28 -2.31
N MET A 378 -8.44 -2.49 -2.71
CA MET A 378 -9.59 -2.40 -1.83
C MET A 378 -9.56 -3.45 -0.71
N ALA A 379 -9.19 -4.69 -1.03
CA ALA A 379 -9.06 -5.74 -0.01
C ALA A 379 -7.98 -5.38 1.03
N ILE A 380 -6.81 -4.91 0.58
CA ILE A 380 -5.72 -4.49 1.47
C ILE A 380 -6.11 -3.27 2.29
N LEU A 381 -6.81 -2.28 1.71
CA LEU A 381 -7.34 -1.13 2.44
C LEU A 381 -8.28 -1.57 3.57
N ASN A 382 -9.25 -2.42 3.26
CA ASN A 382 -10.25 -2.89 4.23
C ASN A 382 -9.59 -3.62 5.41
N ILE A 383 -8.62 -4.49 5.12
CA ILE A 383 -7.92 -5.24 6.16
C ILE A 383 -7.01 -4.32 6.98
N SER A 384 -6.28 -3.40 6.33
CA SER A 384 -5.41 -2.44 7.04
C SER A 384 -6.22 -1.52 7.96
N SER A 385 -7.38 -1.04 7.49
CA SER A 385 -8.30 -0.24 8.30
C SER A 385 -8.89 -1.04 9.46
N ALA A 386 -9.28 -2.30 9.23
CA ALA A 386 -9.77 -3.19 10.29
C ALA A 386 -8.71 -3.45 11.36
N VAL A 387 -7.46 -3.73 10.96
CA VAL A 387 -6.32 -3.94 11.87
C VAL A 387 -6.04 -2.67 12.67
N SER A 388 -6.00 -1.50 12.02
CA SER A 388 -5.73 -0.23 12.72
C SER A 388 -6.81 0.06 13.78
N ASN A 389 -8.08 -0.18 13.46
CA ASN A 389 -9.17 -0.04 14.42
C ASN A 389 -9.12 -1.10 15.54
N ALA A 390 -8.71 -2.33 15.22
CA ALA A 390 -8.53 -3.39 16.22
C ALA A 390 -7.41 -3.03 17.20
N GLN A 391 -6.25 -2.60 16.71
CA GLN A 391 -5.10 -2.22 17.52
C GLN A 391 -5.38 -1.03 18.43
N ALA A 392 -6.24 -0.09 18.02
CA ALA A 392 -6.65 1.03 18.86
C ALA A 392 -7.85 0.72 19.79
N TRP A 393 -8.45 -0.46 19.70
CA TRP A 393 -9.69 -0.83 20.41
C TRP A 393 -10.89 0.07 20.09
N ALA A 394 -11.11 0.36 18.81
CA ALA A 394 -12.07 1.37 18.33
C ALA A 394 -13.51 1.23 18.86
N THR A 395 -13.92 0.07 19.36
CA THR A 395 -15.22 -0.14 20.02
C THR A 395 -15.05 -0.98 21.30
N PRO A 396 -15.97 -0.86 22.29
CA PRO A 396 -15.93 -1.70 23.50
C PRO A 396 -15.92 -3.19 23.21
N TRP A 397 -16.61 -3.61 22.14
CA TRP A 397 -16.66 -5.00 21.71
C TRP A 397 -15.34 -5.48 21.10
N ILE A 398 -14.66 -4.65 20.29
CA ILE A 398 -13.31 -4.95 19.80
C ILE A 398 -12.33 -5.06 20.97
N LYS A 399 -12.44 -4.20 21.97
CA LYS A 399 -11.63 -4.28 23.20
C LYS A 399 -11.87 -5.61 23.93
N PHE A 400 -13.14 -5.95 24.17
CA PHE A 400 -13.52 -7.20 24.83
C PHE A 400 -12.98 -8.42 24.08
N SER A 401 -13.19 -8.49 22.76
CA SER A 401 -12.71 -9.62 21.96
C SER A 401 -11.19 -9.72 21.94
N SER A 402 -10.48 -8.58 21.86
CA SER A 402 -9.01 -8.55 21.90
C SER A 402 -8.43 -9.02 23.24
N MET A 403 -9.09 -8.71 24.35
CA MET A 403 -8.61 -9.06 25.69
C MET A 403 -8.98 -10.48 26.13
N TYR A 404 -10.14 -11.00 25.69
CA TYR A 404 -10.71 -12.23 26.26
C TYR A 404 -11.02 -13.33 25.25
N ILE A 405 -11.12 -13.03 23.95
CA ILE A 405 -11.44 -14.03 22.92
C ILE A 405 -10.20 -14.36 22.09
N ALA A 406 -9.54 -13.34 21.54
CA ALA A 406 -8.39 -13.48 20.67
C ALA A 406 -7.24 -14.31 21.28
N PRO A 407 -6.91 -14.20 22.59
CA PRO A 407 -5.87 -15.02 23.22
C PRO A 407 -6.17 -16.53 23.22
N HIS A 408 -7.44 -16.91 23.04
CA HIS A 408 -7.89 -18.31 23.01
C HIS A 408 -8.29 -18.77 21.61
N ALA A 409 -8.27 -17.88 20.62
CA ALA A 409 -8.60 -18.20 19.24
C ALA A 409 -7.41 -18.88 18.54
N ASP A 410 -7.70 -19.65 17.48
CA ASP A 410 -6.65 -20.21 16.64
C ASP A 410 -5.87 -19.06 15.96
N PRO A 411 -4.56 -18.89 16.25
CA PRO A 411 -3.77 -17.81 15.68
C PRO A 411 -3.71 -17.87 14.14
N ARG A 412 -4.02 -19.04 13.54
CA ARG A 412 -4.00 -19.23 12.08
C ARG A 412 -5.09 -18.47 11.33
N ALA A 413 -6.12 -17.95 11.99
CA ALA A 413 -7.21 -17.26 11.31
C ALA A 413 -6.73 -16.00 10.55
N ILE A 414 -5.95 -15.14 11.21
CA ILE A 414 -5.40 -13.92 10.61
C ILE A 414 -4.33 -14.27 9.57
N THR A 415 -3.50 -15.24 9.91
CA THR A 415 -2.38 -15.61 9.06
C THR A 415 -2.83 -16.28 7.76
N ASN A 416 -3.92 -17.07 7.78
CA ASN A 416 -4.54 -17.63 6.57
C ASN A 416 -5.01 -16.53 5.60
N VAL A 417 -5.65 -15.47 6.11
CA VAL A 417 -6.08 -14.33 5.28
C VAL A 417 -4.87 -13.62 4.67
N LEU A 418 -3.83 -13.40 5.47
CA LEU A 418 -2.59 -12.78 4.99
C LEU A 418 -1.87 -13.67 3.97
N GLY A 419 -1.82 -14.98 4.20
CA GLY A 419 -1.21 -15.92 3.29
C GLY A 419 -1.92 -15.98 1.93
N GLU A 420 -3.24 -15.80 1.93
CA GLU A 420 -4.04 -15.67 0.72
C GLU A 420 -3.68 -14.43 -0.11
N ILE A 421 -3.45 -13.30 0.55
CA ILE A 421 -3.02 -12.06 -0.11
C ILE A 421 -1.61 -12.24 -0.68
N VAL A 422 -0.70 -12.81 0.12
CA VAL A 422 0.70 -13.02 -0.27
C VAL A 422 0.79 -13.97 -1.47
N ARG A 423 0.17 -15.16 -1.42
CA ARG A 423 0.30 -16.16 -2.49
C ARG A 423 -0.21 -15.70 -3.86
N ARG A 424 -1.09 -14.67 -3.86
CA ARG A 424 -1.69 -14.04 -5.05
C ARG A 424 -0.94 -12.81 -5.56
N GLY A 425 0.19 -12.44 -4.96
CA GLY A 425 0.99 -11.31 -5.43
C GLY A 425 1.43 -11.52 -6.88
N SER A 426 1.34 -10.45 -7.68
CA SER A 426 1.73 -10.49 -9.09
C SER A 426 3.25 -10.57 -9.26
N VAL A 427 3.68 -11.25 -10.31
CA VAL A 427 5.08 -11.36 -10.73
C VAL A 427 5.28 -10.67 -12.09
N LEU A 428 6.53 -10.49 -12.51
CA LEU A 428 6.85 -9.99 -13.85
C LEU A 428 6.82 -11.17 -14.83
N ASP A 429 5.87 -11.17 -15.78
CA ASP A 429 5.64 -12.30 -16.69
C ASP A 429 6.71 -12.45 -17.79
N PHE A 430 7.52 -11.41 -17.98
CA PHE A 430 8.58 -11.33 -18.97
C PHE A 430 9.98 -11.59 -18.39
N LEU A 431 10.10 -11.91 -17.09
CA LEU A 431 11.36 -12.28 -16.45
C LEU A 431 11.27 -13.71 -15.89
N PRO A 432 12.37 -14.48 -15.90
CA PRO A 432 12.39 -15.80 -15.30
C PRO A 432 12.03 -15.70 -13.82
N LEU A 433 11.22 -16.64 -13.36
CA LEU A 433 10.84 -16.78 -11.97
C LEU A 433 11.57 -18.01 -11.39
N ASP A 434 12.35 -17.78 -10.34
CA ASP A 434 12.99 -18.87 -9.60
C ASP A 434 11.96 -19.53 -8.68
N HIS A 435 11.42 -20.67 -9.12
CA HIS A 435 10.40 -21.42 -8.39
C HIS A 435 10.96 -22.17 -7.17
N ASP A 436 12.27 -22.38 -7.12
CA ASP A 436 12.92 -23.16 -6.06
C ASP A 436 13.46 -22.27 -4.94
N TRP A 437 13.66 -20.97 -5.19
CA TRP A 437 14.21 -20.06 -4.18
C TRP A 437 13.30 -19.81 -2.97
N ILE A 438 12.01 -19.54 -3.21
CA ILE A 438 11.02 -19.23 -2.16
C ILE A 438 9.84 -20.20 -2.31
N LYS A 439 9.87 -21.26 -1.50
CA LYS A 439 8.88 -22.35 -1.51
C LYS A 439 8.34 -22.61 -0.11
N GLY A 440 7.03 -22.54 0.04
CA GLY A 440 6.32 -22.88 1.27
C GLY A 440 5.15 -23.82 1.02
N LYS A 441 4.37 -24.09 2.07
CA LYS A 441 3.21 -25.00 2.03
C LYS A 441 2.10 -24.52 1.09
N LEU A 442 1.92 -23.20 0.91
CA LEU A 442 0.90 -22.66 0.03
C LEU A 442 1.47 -22.46 -1.38
N PRO A 443 0.83 -23.03 -2.42
CA PRO A 443 1.26 -22.80 -3.79
C PRO A 443 1.00 -21.36 -4.23
N TRP A 444 1.94 -20.81 -4.99
CA TRP A 444 1.85 -19.48 -5.59
C TRP A 444 0.85 -19.45 -6.75
N GLU A 445 -0.08 -18.49 -6.75
CA GLU A 445 -1.04 -18.25 -7.86
C GLU A 445 -0.55 -17.17 -8.84
N ASN A 446 0.44 -16.36 -8.45
CA ASN A 446 1.14 -15.38 -9.30
C ASN A 446 0.26 -14.35 -10.05
N GLY A 447 -0.99 -14.17 -9.67
CA GLY A 447 -1.87 -13.16 -10.26
C GLY A 447 -2.19 -13.33 -11.76
N VAL A 448 -1.97 -14.51 -12.35
CA VAL A 448 -2.21 -14.78 -13.79
C VAL A 448 -3.53 -15.55 -13.99
N GLU A 449 -4.37 -15.01 -14.88
CA GLU A 449 -5.53 -15.52 -15.64
C GLU A 449 -6.56 -16.53 -15.07
N ASP A 450 -6.20 -17.46 -14.18
CA ASP A 450 -7.09 -18.59 -13.85
C ASP A 450 -8.30 -18.17 -13.00
N ALA A 451 -8.15 -17.13 -12.17
CA ALA A 451 -9.29 -16.56 -11.46
C ALA A 451 -10.29 -15.88 -12.41
N TYR A 452 -9.84 -15.31 -13.53
CA TYR A 452 -10.69 -14.64 -14.50
C TYR A 452 -11.34 -15.64 -15.48
N ARG A 453 -10.63 -16.67 -15.95
CA ARG A 453 -11.25 -17.74 -16.75
C ARG A 453 -12.21 -18.61 -15.93
N ALA A 454 -11.91 -18.87 -14.65
CA ALA A 454 -12.84 -19.56 -13.76
C ALA A 454 -14.07 -18.69 -13.40
N ALA A 455 -13.91 -17.36 -13.28
CA ALA A 455 -15.03 -16.46 -13.07
C ALA A 455 -15.89 -16.23 -14.34
N VAL A 456 -15.26 -16.20 -15.53
CA VAL A 456 -15.93 -15.92 -16.81
C VAL A 456 -16.52 -17.18 -17.45
N SER A 457 -15.96 -18.39 -17.24
CA SER A 457 -16.59 -19.63 -17.72
C SER A 457 -17.85 -19.98 -16.94
N VAL A 458 -17.91 -19.64 -15.64
CA VAL A 458 -19.10 -19.75 -14.80
C VAL A 458 -20.14 -18.68 -15.15
N ALA A 459 -19.72 -17.52 -15.66
CA ALA A 459 -20.62 -16.45 -16.09
C ALA A 459 -21.23 -16.64 -17.50
N LYS A 460 -20.66 -17.53 -18.33
CA LYS A 460 -21.13 -17.78 -19.70
C LYS A 460 -22.19 -18.88 -19.82
N SER A 461 -22.58 -19.53 -18.73
CA SER A 461 -23.54 -20.65 -18.76
C SER A 461 -25.00 -20.25 -18.52
N ASN A 462 -25.34 -18.97 -18.39
CA ASN A 462 -26.72 -18.51 -18.22
C ASN A 462 -27.07 -17.45 -19.27
N ASP A 463 -27.76 -17.90 -20.33
CA ASP A 463 -28.37 -17.07 -21.37
C ASP A 463 -29.46 -16.14 -20.78
N ALA A 464 -29.30 -14.82 -20.95
CA ALA A 464 -30.38 -13.86 -21.21
C ALA A 464 -29.85 -12.42 -21.47
N SER A 465 -30.05 -11.97 -22.72
CA SER A 465 -30.19 -10.61 -23.30
C SER A 465 -29.56 -9.34 -22.67
N PRO A 466 -28.92 -8.45 -23.46
CA PRO A 466 -28.30 -7.21 -22.99
C PRO A 466 -29.32 -6.07 -22.85
N TYR A 467 -29.04 -5.10 -21.97
CA TYR A 467 -29.76 -3.84 -21.65
C TYR A 467 -30.60 -3.82 -20.36
N ALA A 468 -29.93 -3.55 -19.22
CA ALA A 468 -30.44 -2.70 -18.13
C ALA A 468 -29.32 -2.44 -17.10
N ILE A 469 -29.07 -1.16 -16.77
CA ILE A 469 -28.19 -0.69 -15.69
C ILE A 469 -29.06 -0.33 -14.47
N SER A 470 -28.57 -0.63 -13.26
CA SER A 470 -28.93 -0.11 -11.90
C SER A 470 -29.43 -1.20 -10.90
N PRO A 471 -29.29 -1.04 -9.56
CA PRO A 471 -28.04 -1.24 -8.82
C PRO A 471 -28.26 -2.14 -7.59
N ARG A 472 -27.62 -3.30 -7.52
CA ARG A 472 -27.36 -4.06 -6.27
C ARG A 472 -26.29 -5.11 -6.53
N PRO A 473 -25.26 -5.24 -5.67
CA PRO A 473 -24.23 -6.24 -5.86
C PRO A 473 -24.79 -7.65 -5.58
N PRO A 474 -24.61 -8.64 -6.46
CA PRO A 474 -24.96 -10.02 -6.15
C PRO A 474 -23.86 -10.65 -5.27
N THR A 475 -24.31 -11.33 -4.23
CA THR A 475 -23.53 -12.12 -3.29
C THR A 475 -22.84 -13.28 -4.02
N VAL A 476 -21.51 -13.25 -4.13
CA VAL A 476 -20.73 -14.35 -4.74
C VAL A 476 -20.09 -15.22 -3.66
N LEU A 477 -20.16 -16.53 -3.91
CA LEU A 477 -19.91 -17.57 -2.95
C LEU A 477 -18.40 -17.97 -2.90
N LEU A 478 -17.60 -17.29 -2.07
CA LEU A 478 -16.25 -17.66 -1.56
C LEU A 478 -16.07 -19.15 -1.07
N PRO A 479 -14.85 -19.73 -0.98
CA PRO A 479 -14.64 -21.04 -0.31
C PRO A 479 -15.33 -21.08 1.06
N GLN A 480 -16.00 -22.16 1.46
CA GLN A 480 -16.88 -22.17 2.66
C GLN A 480 -16.18 -21.61 3.91
N SER A 481 -14.86 -21.80 4.04
CA SER A 481 -13.99 -21.21 5.07
C SER A 481 -13.70 -19.71 4.90
N PHE A 482 -13.40 -19.23 3.69
CA PHE A 482 -13.16 -17.80 3.40
C PHE A 482 -14.46 -16.99 3.43
N LYS A 483 -15.57 -17.63 3.03
CA LYS A 483 -16.94 -17.15 3.15
C LYS A 483 -17.41 -17.07 4.58
N LEU A 484 -17.05 -18.06 5.42
CA LEU A 484 -17.26 -17.99 6.86
C LEU A 484 -16.41 -16.90 7.49
N ALA A 485 -15.13 -16.73 7.12
CA ALA A 485 -14.27 -15.74 7.76
C ALA A 485 -14.66 -14.30 7.37
N VAL A 486 -14.86 -14.03 6.07
CA VAL A 486 -15.31 -12.72 5.59
C VAL A 486 -16.78 -12.49 5.95
N GLY A 487 -17.62 -13.53 5.89
CA GLY A 487 -19.02 -13.48 6.30
C GLY A 487 -19.20 -13.34 7.81
N MET A 488 -18.35 -13.95 8.65
CA MET A 488 -18.33 -13.73 10.10
C MET A 488 -17.85 -12.32 10.38
N LEU A 489 -16.79 -11.83 9.72
CA LEU A 489 -16.31 -10.45 9.92
C LEU A 489 -17.35 -9.42 9.43
N GLN A 490 -18.04 -9.66 8.31
CA GLN A 490 -19.09 -8.78 7.77
C GLN A 490 -20.41 -8.89 8.53
N ALA A 491 -20.83 -10.08 8.96
CA ALA A 491 -22.00 -10.28 9.83
C ALA A 491 -21.74 -9.70 11.22
N TYR A 492 -20.53 -9.84 11.75
CA TYR A 492 -20.07 -9.21 12.98
C TYR A 492 -20.10 -7.69 12.87
N MET A 493 -19.58 -7.11 11.79
CA MET A 493 -19.62 -5.67 11.55
C MET A 493 -21.04 -5.14 11.27
N SER A 494 -21.91 -5.94 10.65
CA SER A 494 -23.32 -5.59 10.41
C SER A 494 -24.17 -5.69 11.68
N TYR A 495 -23.93 -6.71 12.51
CA TYR A 495 -24.50 -6.87 13.84
C TYR A 495 -24.08 -5.72 14.78
N CYS A 496 -22.80 -5.32 14.74
CA CYS A 496 -22.31 -4.15 15.47
C CYS A 496 -22.97 -2.83 15.01
N ARG A 497 -23.31 -2.67 13.73
CA ARG A 497 -24.07 -1.50 13.24
C ARG A 497 -25.53 -1.53 13.70
N ALA A 498 -26.16 -2.70 13.71
CA ALA A 498 -27.55 -2.88 14.12
C ALA A 498 -27.77 -2.54 15.62
N LEU A 499 -26.85 -2.95 16.49
CA LEU A 499 -26.90 -2.64 17.93
C LEU A 499 -26.75 -1.13 18.25
N VAL A 500 -26.01 -0.38 17.43
CA VAL A 500 -25.86 1.08 17.57
C VAL A 500 -27.12 1.83 17.14
N THR A 501 -27.90 1.28 16.20
CA THR A 501 -29.20 1.84 15.79
C THR A 501 -30.35 1.50 16.75
N GLU A 502 -30.28 0.39 17.49
CA GLU A 502 -31.32 0.01 18.46
C GLU A 502 -31.28 0.85 19.76
N HIS A 503 -30.14 1.44 20.11
CA HIS A 503 -30.01 2.36 21.27
C HIS A 503 -30.38 3.83 20.97
N ARG A 504 -31.03 4.10 19.82
CA ARG A 504 -31.61 5.42 19.47
C ARG A 504 -33.11 5.37 19.18
N ARG A 505 -33.87 4.55 19.91
CA ARG A 505 -35.32 4.75 20.05
C ARG A 505 -35.60 5.41 21.41
N PRO A 506 -36.32 6.54 21.45
CA PRO A 506 -36.68 7.17 22.72
C PRO A 506 -37.76 6.32 23.39
N THR A 507 -37.42 5.62 24.45
CA THR A 507 -38.42 5.14 25.41
C THR A 507 -38.76 6.32 26.30
N GLY A 508 -39.94 6.89 26.08
CA GLY A 508 -40.55 7.85 26.98
C GLY A 508 -40.80 7.24 28.37
N ASN A 509 -40.87 8.14 29.34
CA ASN A 509 -41.32 8.00 30.73
C ASN A 509 -40.23 7.66 31.77
N GLY A 510 -39.63 8.74 32.30
CA GLY A 510 -39.69 9.16 33.71
C GLY A 510 -39.25 8.19 34.80
N VAL A 511 -38.23 8.56 35.58
CA VAL A 511 -38.35 9.27 36.87
C VAL A 511 -36.94 9.49 37.45
N VAL A 512 -36.77 10.63 38.08
CA VAL A 512 -35.60 11.18 38.78
C VAL A 512 -35.38 10.45 40.11
N VAL A 513 -34.16 9.98 40.40
CA VAL A 513 -33.28 10.34 41.54
C VAL A 513 -31.84 10.00 41.16
#